data_AF-A0A1R3URN2-F1
#
_entry.id   AF-A0A1R3URN2-F1
#
_cell.length_a   1.000
_cell.length_b   1.000
_cell.length_c   1.000
_cell.angle_alpha   90.00
_cell.angle_beta   90.00
_cell.angle_gamma   90.00
#
_symmetry.space_group_name_H-M   'P 1'
#
loop_
_entity.id
_entity.type
_entity.pdbx_description
1 polymer ?
#
loop_
_entity_poly.entity_id
_entity_poly.type
_entity_poly.pdbx_seq_one_letter_code
_entity_poly.pdbx_strand_id
1 'polypeptide(L)' 'MIANRARAQRATRVAADHREAIARELAARGRAMHLYRTEGPSEAALQAQREHERAELYRAGLEITLFRLRAHRIVPA' A
#
# COMPACT_ATOMS: atom_id res chain seq x y z
N MET A 1 24.10 -17.28 6.66
CA MET A 1 24.19 -16.52 5.38
C MET A 1 22.91 -16.59 4.54
N ILE A 2 22.33 -17.77 4.29
CA ILE A 2 21.14 -17.93 3.39
C ILE A 2 19.89 -17.19 3.90
N ALA A 3 19.62 -17.23 5.22
CA ALA A 3 18.46 -16.56 5.82
C ALA A 3 18.47 -15.02 5.63
N ASN A 4 19.65 -14.39 5.64
CA ASN A 4 19.79 -12.95 5.41
C ASN A 4 19.53 -12.59 3.93
N ARG A 5 19.94 -13.47 2.99
CA ARG A 5 19.69 -13.29 1.55
C ARG A 5 18.20 -13.42 1.22
N ALA A 6 17.54 -14.46 1.73
CA ALA A 6 16.09 -14.64 1.55
C ALA A 6 15.29 -13.47 2.14
N ARG A 7 15.70 -12.97 3.32
CA ARG A 7 15.08 -11.78 3.93
C ARG A 7 15.29 -10.51 3.11
N ALA A 8 16.49 -10.30 2.58
CA ALA A 8 16.79 -9.16 1.71
C ALA A 8 15.94 -9.19 0.43
N GLN A 9 15.84 -10.36 -0.22
CA GLN A 9 14.97 -10.54 -1.39
C GLN A 9 13.50 -10.26 -1.05
N ARG A 10 13.01 -10.73 0.09
CA ARG A 10 11.65 -10.44 0.56
C ARG A 10 11.44 -8.94 0.78
N ALA A 11 12.41 -8.23 1.38
CA ALA A 11 12.32 -6.79 1.58
C ALA A 11 12.29 -6.02 0.25
N THR A 12 13.08 -6.43 -0.75
CA THR A 12 13.04 -5.84 -2.09
C THR A 12 11.69 -6.04 -2.75
N ARG A 13 11.12 -7.25 -2.66
CA ARG A 13 9.78 -7.54 -3.21
C ARG A 13 8.70 -6.70 -2.53
N VAL A 14 8.65 -6.70 -1.20
CA VAL A 14 7.68 -5.90 -0.43
C VAL A 14 7.82 -4.40 -0.72
N ALA A 15 9.05 -3.91 -0.96
CA ALA A 15 9.27 -2.52 -1.36
C ALA A 15 8.78 -2.20 -2.78
N ALA A 16 8.82 -3.16 -3.71
CA ALA A 16 8.20 -3.01 -5.03
C ALA A 16 6.66 -3.01 -4.90
N ASP A 17 6.11 -3.99 -4.19
CA ASP A 17 4.66 -4.11 -3.95
C ASP A 17 4.12 -2.85 -3.26
N HIS A 18 4.84 -2.30 -2.27
CA HIS A 18 4.44 -1.08 -1.58
C HIS A 18 4.41 0.14 -2.51
N ARG A 19 5.37 0.27 -3.43
CA ARG A 19 5.36 1.35 -4.43
C ARG A 19 4.18 1.24 -5.38
N GLU A 20 3.85 0.03 -5.82
CA GLU A 20 2.65 -0.19 -6.62
C GLU A 20 1.36 0.11 -5.83
N ALA A 21 1.33 -0.25 -4.55
CA ALA A 21 0.19 0.04 -3.68
C ALA A 21 -0.05 1.54 -3.49
N ILE A 22 1.01 2.36 -3.41
CA ILE A 22 0.90 3.83 -3.43
C ILE A 22 0.19 4.30 -4.71
N ALA A 23 0.67 3.85 -5.88
CA ALA A 23 0.07 4.25 -7.16
C ALA A 23 -1.41 3.85 -7.26
N ARG A 24 -1.76 2.64 -6.80
CA ARG A 24 -3.15 2.15 -6.78
C ARG A 24 -4.04 2.95 -5.83
N GLU A 25 -3.55 3.27 -4.63
CA GLU A 25 -4.28 4.10 -3.66
C GLU A 25 -4.54 5.50 -4.20
N LEU A 26 -3.52 6.15 -4.79
CA LEU A 26 -3.67 7.47 -5.41
C LEU A 26 -4.68 7.45 -6.58
N ALA A 27 -4.63 6.41 -7.42
CA ALA A 27 -5.59 6.27 -8.51
C ALA A 27 -7.03 6.05 -8.00
N ALA A 28 -7.21 5.22 -6.97
CA ALA A 28 -8.52 4.99 -6.35
C ALA A 28 -9.05 6.27 -5.68
N ARG A 29 -8.20 7.01 -4.96
CA ARG A 29 -8.54 8.31 -4.36
C ARG A 29 -8.99 9.32 -5.43
N GLY A 30 -8.24 9.42 -6.52
CA GLY A 30 -8.57 10.30 -7.64
C GLY A 30 -9.94 9.97 -8.25
N ARG A 31 -10.23 8.69 -8.45
CA ARG A 31 -11.55 8.23 -8.93
C ARG A 31 -12.68 8.57 -7.95
N ALA A 32 -12.49 8.28 -6.66
CA ALA A 32 -13.49 8.59 -5.62
C ALA A 32 -13.81 10.08 -5.57
N MET A 33 -12.78 10.93 -5.58
CA MET A 33 -12.95 12.39 -5.58
C MET A 33 -13.61 12.89 -6.87
N HIS A 34 -13.25 12.32 -8.02
CA HIS A 34 -13.85 12.68 -9.30
C HIS A 34 -15.36 12.37 -9.30
N LEU A 35 -15.73 11.13 -8.99
CA LEU A 35 -17.13 10.68 -8.96
C LEU A 35 -17.96 11.48 -7.96
N TYR A 36 -17.44 11.72 -6.75
CA TYR A 36 -18.15 12.55 -5.77
C TYR A 36 -18.36 13.98 -6.27
N ARG A 37 -17.40 14.55 -7.00
CA ARG A 37 -17.52 15.91 -7.56
C ARG A 37 -18.52 15.96 -8.72
N THR A 38 -18.56 14.94 -9.58
CA THR A 38 -19.40 14.95 -10.79
C THR A 38 -20.82 14.45 -10.54
N GLU A 39 -20.99 13.51 -9.63
CA GLU A 39 -22.26 12.82 -9.38
C GLU A 39 -22.82 13.05 -7.97
N GLY A 40 -22.04 13.68 -7.07
CA GLY A 40 -22.42 13.81 -5.66
C GLY A 40 -22.36 12.47 -4.91
N PRO A 41 -23.14 12.30 -3.83
CA PRO A 41 -23.19 11.06 -3.06
C PRO A 41 -23.98 9.96 -3.80
N SER A 42 -23.43 9.46 -4.92
CA SER A 42 -23.96 8.34 -5.69
C SER A 42 -23.44 6.99 -5.16
N GLU A 43 -24.11 5.89 -5.53
CA GLU A 43 -23.62 4.52 -5.24
C GLU A 43 -22.21 4.29 -5.83
N ALA A 44 -21.94 4.85 -7.01
CA ALA A 44 -20.61 4.77 -7.63
C ALA A 44 -19.55 5.54 -6.82
N ALA A 45 -19.87 6.74 -6.34
CA ALA A 45 -18.98 7.51 -5.48
C ALA A 45 -18.70 6.79 -4.15
N LEU A 46 -19.73 6.20 -3.52
CA LEU A 46 -19.58 5.39 -2.30
C LEU A 46 -18.72 4.16 -2.55
N GLN A 47 -18.92 3.46 -3.66
CA GLN A 47 -18.13 2.29 -4.01
C GLN A 47 -16.66 2.65 -4.26
N ALA A 48 -16.40 3.73 -5.01
CA ALA A 48 -15.05 4.21 -5.26
C ALA A 48 -14.34 4.65 -3.96
N GLN A 49 -15.07 5.26 -3.03
CA GLN A 49 -14.55 5.60 -1.70
C GLN A 49 -14.15 4.34 -0.91
N ARG A 50 -15.00 3.30 -0.89
CA ARG A 50 -14.66 2.01 -0.25
C ARG A 50 -13.44 1.34 -0.89
N GLU A 51 -13.28 1.47 -2.21
CA GLU A 51 -12.09 0.96 -2.91
C GLU A 51 -10.82 1.72 -2.52
N HIS A 52 -10.91 3.05 -2.41
CA HIS A 52 -9.81 3.87 -1.90
C HIS A 52 -9.40 3.45 -0.48
N GLU A 53 -10.35 3.28 0.43
CA GLU A 53 -10.09 2.85 1.81
C GLU A 53 -9.40 1.47 1.86
N ARG A 54 -9.85 0.52 1.03
CA ARG A 54 -9.20 -0.81 0.92
C ARG A 54 -7.77 -0.69 0.40
N ALA A 55 -7.54 0.16 -0.61
CA ALA A 55 -6.22 0.39 -1.17
C ALA A 55 -5.28 1.06 -0.16
N GLU A 56 -5.79 2.00 0.64
CA GLU A 56 -5.06 2.66 1.72
C GLU A 56 -4.64 1.65 2.81
N LEU A 57 -5.57 0.83 3.29
CA LEU A 57 -5.28 -0.21 4.29
C LEU A 57 -4.24 -1.21 3.77
N TYR A 58 -4.33 -1.62 2.51
CA TYR A 58 -3.36 -2.49 1.88
C TYR A 58 -1.96 -1.86 1.80
N ARG A 59 -1.88 -0.60 1.36
CA ARG A 59 -0.62 0.18 1.32
C ARG A 59 0.02 0.26 2.71
N ALA A 60 -0.77 0.59 3.74
CA ALA A 60 -0.32 0.70 5.12
C ALA A 60 0.17 -0.66 5.67
N GLY A 61 -0.50 -1.76 5.35
CA GLY A 61 -0.05 -3.11 5.73
C GLY A 61 1.31 -3.48 5.14
N LEU A 62 1.57 -3.11 3.89
CA LEU A 62 2.88 -3.28 3.25
C LEU A 62 3.96 -2.38 3.88
N GLU A 63 3.62 -1.15 4.25
CA GLU A 63 4.52 -0.22 4.94
C GLU A 63 5.01 -0.81 6.27
N ILE A 64 4.08 -1.32 7.09
CA ILE A 64 4.39 -1.99 8.36
C ILE A 64 5.28 -3.22 8.12
N THR A 65 4.96 -4.01 7.09
CA THR A 65 5.75 -5.21 6.75
C THR A 65 7.17 -4.84 6.33
N LEU A 66 7.33 -3.80 5.53
CA LEU A 66 8.64 -3.30 5.10
C LEU A 66 9.43 -2.74 6.28
N PHE A 67 8.78 -1.99 7.16
CA PHE A 67 9.38 -1.48 8.39
C PHE A 67 9.94 -2.62 9.25
N ARG A 68 9.13 -3.66 9.51
CA ARG A 68 9.57 -4.85 10.27
C ARG A 68 10.77 -5.53 9.61
N LEU A 69 10.74 -5.73 8.29
CA LEU A 69 11.85 -6.36 7.56
C LEU A 69 13.15 -5.54 7.65
N ARG A 70 13.07 -4.21 7.69
CA ARG A 70 14.21 -3.30 7.81
C ARG A 70 14.70 -3.12 9.25
N ALA A 71 13.80 -3.05 10.23
CA ALA A 71 14.15 -2.87 11.64
C ALA A 71 15.04 -3.99 12.17
N HIS A 72 14.80 -5.24 11.74
CA HIS A 72 15.67 -6.37 12.07
C HIS A 72 17.08 -6.32 11.43
N ARG A 73 17.39 -5.31 10.62
CA ARG A 73 18.76 -5.03 10.13
C ARG A 73 19.55 -4.12 11.09
N ILE A 74 18.88 -3.45 12.05
CA ILE A 74 19.46 -2.46 12.97
C ILE A 74 19.72 -3.06 14.37
N VAL A 75 19.81 -4.40 14.49
CA VAL A 75 20.41 -5.02 15.68
C VAL A 75 21.80 -5.50 15.26
N PRO A 76 22.87 -4.73 15.51
CA PRO A 76 24.20 -5.29 15.48
C PRO A 76 24.28 -6.35 16.59
N ALA A 77 24.70 -7.55 16.22
CA ALA A 77 25.23 -8.52 17.17
C ALA A 77 26.67 -8.10 17.53
#